data_AF-A0A9E4BSV7-F1
#
_entry.id   AF-A0A9E4BSV7-F1
#
_cell.length_a   1.000
_cell.length_b   1.000
_cell.length_c   1.000
_cell.angle_alpha   90.00
_cell.angle_beta   90.00
_cell.angle_gamma   90.00
#
_symmetry.space_group_name_H-M   'P 1'
#
loop_
_entity.id
_entity.type
_entity.pdbx_description
1 polymer ?
#
loop_
_entity_poly.entity_id
_entity_poly.type
_entity_poly.pdbx_seq_one_letter_code
_entity_poly.pdbx_strand_id
1 'polypeptide(L)'
;MSVLFRIVSILILVWAGRPVTAGAEPQPRVNTAMQAYTLDQLADLVRRQYYESTDPVELYHGAIEGYLSRLDPHSTYISPDELQDTRDRMQGSF
;
A
#
# COMPACT_ATOMS: atom_id res chain seq x y z
N MET A 1 -2.79 9.84 -63.06
CA MET A 1 -3.63 10.16 -61.87
C MET A 1 -3.93 8.98 -60.96
N SER A 2 -3.59 7.73 -61.31
CA SER A 2 -4.00 6.51 -60.58
C SER A 2 -2.94 5.95 -59.61
N VAL A 3 -1.65 6.27 -59.80
CA VAL A 3 -0.54 5.79 -58.95
C VAL A 3 -0.42 6.60 -57.65
N LEU A 4 -0.71 7.91 -57.73
CA LEU A 4 -0.65 8.81 -56.57
C LEU A 4 -1.68 8.43 -55.50
N PHE A 5 -2.85 7.95 -55.91
CA PHE A 5 -3.91 7.52 -54.99
C PHE A 5 -3.56 6.23 -54.23
N ARG A 6 -2.79 5.33 -54.85
CA ARG A 6 -2.37 4.05 -54.22
C ARG A 6 -1.34 4.24 -53.12
N ILE A 7 -0.48 5.26 -53.24
CA ILE A 7 0.57 5.58 -52.25
C ILE A 7 -0.05 6.21 -51.00
N VAL A 8 -1.06 7.08 -51.17
CA VAL A 8 -1.77 7.71 -50.05
C VAL A 8 -2.55 6.68 -49.23
N SER A 9 -3.18 5.69 -49.88
CA SER A 9 -3.93 4.65 -49.16
C SER A 9 -3.06 3.71 -48.33
N ILE A 10 -1.82 3.43 -48.77
CA ILE A 10 -0.86 2.62 -47.97
C ILE A 10 -0.37 3.42 -46.75
N LEU A 11 -0.23 4.75 -46.89
CA LEU A 11 0.21 5.61 -45.80
C LEU A 11 -0.83 5.73 -44.67
N ILE A 12 -2.12 5.73 -45.01
CA ILE A 12 -3.23 5.77 -44.04
C ILE A 12 -3.36 4.44 -43.29
N LEU A 13 -3.11 3.31 -43.95
CA LEU A 13 -3.16 1.98 -43.31
C LEU A 13 -2.06 1.80 -42.25
N VAL A 14 -0.90 2.44 -42.43
CA VAL A 14 0.21 2.39 -41.47
C VAL A 14 -0.06 3.22 -40.20
N TRP A 15 -0.89 4.26 -40.28
CA TRP A 15 -1.27 5.06 -39.10
C TRP A 15 -2.36 4.41 -38.24
N ALA A 16 -3.21 3.55 -38.81
CA ALA A 16 -4.29 2.89 -38.07
C ALA A 16 -3.84 1.62 -37.31
N GLY A 17 -2.64 1.11 -37.58
CA GLY A 17 -2.14 -0.17 -37.05
C GLY A 17 -1.29 -0.10 -35.78
N ARG A 18 -1.28 1.03 -35.05
CA ARG A 18 -0.59 1.04 -33.75
C ARG A 18 -1.43 0.28 -32.73
N PRO A 19 -0.91 -0.80 -32.11
CA PRO A 19 -1.62 -1.41 -31.01
C PRO A 19 -1.81 -0.31 -29.97
N VAL A 20 -3.07 -0.01 -29.64
CA VAL A 20 -3.40 0.60 -28.36
C VAL A 20 -2.95 -0.45 -27.35
N THR A 21 -1.68 -0.38 -26.96
CA THR A 21 -1.25 -0.95 -25.70
C THR A 21 -2.09 -0.21 -24.70
N ALA A 22 -3.11 -0.88 -24.16
CA ALA A 22 -3.85 -0.39 -23.01
C ALA A 22 -2.79 0.03 -22.01
N GLY A 23 -2.54 1.34 -21.96
CA GLY A 23 -1.46 1.91 -21.19
C GLY A 23 -1.81 1.61 -19.76
N ALA A 24 -1.14 0.63 -19.17
CA ALA A 24 -0.93 0.67 -17.74
C ALA A 24 -0.16 1.98 -17.52
N GLU A 25 -0.88 3.05 -17.20
CA GLU A 25 -0.26 4.31 -16.81
C GLU A 25 0.76 3.98 -15.73
N PRO A 26 1.97 4.57 -15.78
CA PRO A 26 2.95 4.36 -14.73
C PRO A 26 2.34 4.83 -13.41
N GLN A 27 1.81 3.89 -12.63
CA GLN A 27 1.31 4.22 -11.30
C GLN A 27 2.50 4.77 -10.51
N PRO A 28 2.36 5.96 -9.88
CA PRO A 28 3.43 6.52 -9.08
C PRO A 28 3.81 5.47 -8.03
N ARG A 29 5.05 4.98 -8.10
CA ARG A 29 5.53 3.99 -7.14
C ARG A 29 5.60 4.67 -5.78
N VAL A 30 4.79 4.19 -4.83
CA VAL A 30 4.89 4.63 -3.45
C VAL A 30 6.26 4.22 -2.92
N ASN A 31 7.01 5.17 -2.38
CA ASN A 31 8.27 4.87 -1.71
C ASN A 31 7.97 4.35 -0.30
N THR A 32 7.84 3.03 -0.16
CA THR A 32 7.52 2.36 1.11
C THR A 32 8.54 2.69 2.21
N ALA A 33 9.82 2.85 1.86
CA ALA A 33 10.86 3.20 2.83
C ALA A 33 10.62 4.61 3.42
N MET A 34 10.20 5.57 2.59
CA MET A 34 9.86 6.92 3.06
C MET A 34 8.64 6.92 3.97
N GLN A 35 7.63 6.10 3.68
CA GLN A 35 6.43 6.02 4.51
C GLN A 35 6.74 5.38 5.87
N ALA A 36 7.54 4.31 5.91
CA ALA A 36 8.00 3.71 7.16
C ALA A 36 8.79 4.72 8.00
N TYR A 37 9.69 5.49 7.38
CA TYR A 37 10.44 6.55 8.06
C TYR A 37 9.54 7.67 8.60
N THR A 38 8.45 7.98 7.91
CA THR A 38 7.48 8.98 8.36
C THR A 38 6.73 8.52 9.61
N LEU A 39 6.35 7.24 9.67
CA LEU A 39 5.73 6.66 10.87
C LEU A 39 6.68 6.64 12.07
N ASP A 40 7.96 6.35 11.84
CA ASP A 40 8.98 6.40 12.89
C ASP A 40 9.17 7.80 13.47
N GLN A 41 9.27 8.82 12.60
CA GLN A 41 9.33 10.21 13.04
C GLN A 41 8.07 10.64 13.83
N LEU A 42 6.90 10.15 13.43
CA LEU A 42 5.65 10.41 14.15
C LEU A 42 5.68 9.79 15.55
N ALA A 43 6.07 8.52 15.66
CA ALA A 43 6.18 7.84 16.95
C ALA A 43 7.15 8.56 17.89
N ASP A 44 8.30 8.98 17.36
CA ASP A 44 9.32 9.70 18.10
C ASP A 44 8.89 11.14 18.49
N LEU A 45 8.11 11.81 17.64
CA LEU A 45 7.48 13.10 17.95
C LEU A 45 6.49 12.95 19.11
N VAL A 46 5.58 11.98 19.04
CA VAL A 46 4.59 11.71 20.10
C VAL A 46 5.31 11.43 21.42
N ARG A 47 6.28 10.51 21.41
CA ARG A 47 7.07 10.17 22.60
C ARG A 47 7.73 11.40 23.27
N ARG A 48 8.18 12.37 22.49
CA ARG A 48 8.87 13.57 23.02
C ARG A 48 7.94 14.70 23.44
N GLN A 49 6.79 14.84 22.80
CA GLN A 49 5.92 16.02 22.93
C GLN A 49 4.62 15.70 23.66
N TYR A 50 4.25 14.43 23.76
CA TYR A 50 3.08 14.03 24.50
C TYR A 50 3.33 14.14 26.00
N TYR A 51 2.29 14.56 26.73
CA TYR A 51 2.36 14.85 28.16
C TYR A 51 2.65 13.60 29.00
N GLU A 52 2.21 12.43 28.53
CA GLU A 52 2.37 11.15 29.21
C GLU A 52 3.44 10.29 28.53
N SER A 53 4.12 9.46 29.32
CA SER A 53 5.03 8.45 28.79
C SER A 53 4.27 7.47 27.90
N THR A 54 4.68 7.35 26.65
CA THR A 54 4.07 6.42 25.68
C THR A 54 5.08 5.36 25.25
N ASP A 55 4.64 4.11 25.14
CA ASP A 55 5.44 3.01 24.58
C ASP A 55 5.45 3.10 23.04
N PRO A 56 6.62 3.19 22.38
CA PRO A 56 6.71 3.13 20.93
C PRO A 56 6.03 1.90 20.32
N VAL A 57 6.10 0.73 20.96
CA VAL A 57 5.51 -0.52 20.43
C VAL A 57 4.00 -0.37 20.31
N GLU A 58 3.35 0.16 21.34
CA GLU A 58 1.90 0.41 21.36
C GLU A 58 1.47 1.44 20.30
N LEU A 59 2.29 2.45 20.02
CA LEU A 59 2.03 3.39 18.94
C LEU A 59 2.02 2.71 17.57
N TYR A 60 2.91 1.75 17.35
CA TYR A 60 2.94 0.97 16.11
C TYR A 60 1.76 -0.01 16.01
N HIS A 61 1.38 -0.68 17.10
CA HIS A 61 0.17 -1.51 17.13
C HIS A 61 -1.08 -0.71 16.77
N GLY A 62 -1.28 0.46 17.40
CA GLY A 62 -2.39 1.37 17.07
C GLY A 62 -2.35 1.88 15.63
N ALA A 63 -1.17 2.11 15.06
CA ALA A 63 -1.03 2.49 13.64
C ALA A 63 -1.47 1.35 12.69
N ILE A 64 -1.16 0.10 13.02
CA ILE A 64 -1.59 -1.08 12.26
C ILE A 64 -3.11 -1.24 12.35
N GLU A 65 -3.69 -1.12 13.54
CA GLU A 65 -5.14 -1.14 13.74
C GLU A 65 -5.85 -0.04 12.95
N GLY A 66 -5.32 1.19 12.99
CA GLY A 66 -5.82 2.30 12.19
C GLY A 66 -5.78 2.00 10.69
N TYR A 67 -4.69 1.39 10.20
CA TYR A 67 -4.58 0.99 8.81
C TYR A 67 -5.61 -0.08 8.42
N LEU A 68 -5.79 -1.11 9.24
CA LEU A 68 -6.76 -2.18 9.00
C LEU A 68 -8.20 -1.68 9.06
N SER A 69 -8.54 -0.80 10.00
CA SER A 69 -9.88 -0.22 10.12
C SER A 69 -10.30 0.57 8.87
N ARG A 70 -9.33 1.14 8.15
CA ARG A 70 -9.55 1.84 6.88
C ARG A 70 -9.76 0.86 5.72
N LEU A 71 -9.15 -0.32 5.79
CA LEU A 71 -9.17 -1.32 4.72
C LEU A 71 -10.47 -2.13 4.73
N ASP A 72 -10.85 -2.66 5.89
CA ASP A 72 -12.07 -3.46 6.07
C ASP A 72 -12.50 -3.42 7.56
N PRO A 73 -13.76 -3.04 7.89
CA PRO A 73 -14.28 -3.06 9.25
C PRO A 73 -14.17 -4.40 9.99
N HIS A 74 -14.03 -5.51 9.25
CA HIS A 74 -13.89 -6.84 9.82
C HIS A 74 -12.43 -7.30 9.97
N SER A 75 -11.45 -6.52 9.47
CA SER A 75 -10.05 -6.82 9.70
C SER A 75 -9.65 -6.45 11.13
N THR A 76 -9.04 -7.40 11.84
CA THR A 76 -8.54 -7.23 13.21
C THR A 76 -7.06 -7.55 13.24
N TYR A 77 -6.29 -6.71 13.94
CA TYR A 77 -4.88 -6.99 14.26
C TYR A 77 -4.82 -7.84 15.53
N ILE A 78 -3.91 -8.82 15.56
CA ILE A 78 -3.61 -9.58 16.78
C ILE A 78 -2.12 -9.40 17.04
N SER A 79 -1.79 -8.79 18.18
CA SER A 79 -0.40 -8.58 18.58
C SER A 79 0.29 -9.91 18.91
N PRO A 80 1.63 -9.96 18.86
CA PRO A 80 2.39 -11.15 19.25
C PRO A 80 2.07 -11.62 20.68
N ASP A 81 1.86 -10.68 21.60
CA ASP A 81 1.58 -10.95 23.01
C ASP A 81 0.17 -11.55 23.19
N GLU A 82 -0.85 -11.01 22.50
CA GLU A 82 -2.20 -11.60 22.51
C GLU A 82 -2.22 -12.99 21.86
N LEU A 83 -1.44 -13.19 20.80
CA LEU A 83 -1.25 -14.49 20.17
C LEU A 83 -0.62 -15.50 21.13
N GLN A 84 0.39 -15.07 21.90
CA GLN A 84 1.05 -15.88 22.93
C GLN A 84 0.04 -16.28 24.02
N ASP A 85 -0.66 -15.31 24.60
CA ASP A 85 -1.68 -15.53 25.63
C ASP A 85 -2.76 -16.52 25.19
N THR A 86 -3.21 -16.39 23.95
CA THR A 86 -4.24 -17.27 23.38
C THR A 86 -3.71 -18.70 23.23
N ARG A 87 -2.46 -18.86 22.77
CA ARG A 87 -1.82 -20.18 22.67
C ARG A 87 -1.62 -20.83 24.03
N ASP A 88 -1.22 -20.06 25.04
CA ASP A 88 -0.97 -20.58 26.37
C ASP A 88 -2.26 -21.05 27.04
N ARG A 89 -3.36 -20.30 26.86
CA ARG A 89 -4.71 -20.73 27.29
C ARG A 89 -5.16 -22.02 26.61
N MET A 90 -4.91 -22.16 25.30
CA MET A 90 -5.26 -23.38 24.56
C MET A 90 -4.43 -24.58 25.03
N GLN A 91 -3.14 -24.38 25.34
CA GLN A 91 -2.25 -25.46 25.79
C GLN A 91 -2.53 -25.90 27.25
N GLY A 92 -2.99 -24.99 28.11
CA GLY A 92 -3.34 -25.28 29.51
C GLY A 92 -4.76 -25.82 29.75
N SER A 93 -5.58 -25.97 28.70
CA SER A 93 -6.99 -26.41 28.78
C SER A 93 -7.19 -27.93 28.69
N PHE A 94 -6.19 -28.75 29.03
CA PHE A 94 -6.26 -30.22 28.95
C PHE A 94 -5.89 -30.90 30.28
#